data_AF-A0AB37A7Z9-F1
#
_entry.id   AF-A0AB37A7Z9-F1
#
_cell.length_a   1.000
_cell.length_b   1.000
_cell.length_c   1.000
_cell.angle_alpha   90.00
_cell.angle_beta   90.00
_cell.angle_gamma   90.00
#
_symmetry.space_group_name_H-M   'P 1'
#
loop_
_entity.id
_entity.type
_entity.pdbx_description
1 polymer ?
#
loop_
_entity_poly.entity_id
_entity_poly.type
_entity_poly.pdbx_seq_one_letter_code
_entity_poly.pdbx_strand_id
1 'polypeptide(L)'
;VKNNKTGIKNLVNRAKNISNISGDYRVNAFATRISMLSDSTDIDFAIEGLMSLTINKPTSDWIDLDIEKSKIELAFLCNEFRRTELYAHIKGKPVSRHAINIITGLRGSNNIYEASIEILDDQLPLVETIKKDLRKAINNHYSSTIILAALSELGADYMELLHEKDELISEES
;
A
#
# COMPACT_ATOMS: atom_id res chain seq x y z
N VAL A 1 -18.83 0.00 10.71
CA VAL A 1 -19.26 -1.06 9.77
C VAL A 1 -19.37 -0.59 8.31
N LYS A 2 -19.76 0.67 8.00
CA LYS A 2 -19.77 1.20 6.62
C LYS A 2 -18.38 1.27 5.95
N ASN A 3 -17.30 1.49 6.71
CA ASN A 3 -15.93 1.64 6.16
C ASN A 3 -15.33 0.35 5.55
N ASN A 4 -15.74 -0.84 6.01
CA ASN A 4 -15.09 -2.09 5.62
C ASN A 4 -15.47 -2.54 4.19
N LYS A 5 -16.70 -2.25 3.75
CA LYS A 5 -17.16 -2.59 2.39
C LYS A 5 -16.45 -1.75 1.31
N THR A 6 -16.25 -0.46 1.57
CA THR A 6 -15.49 0.43 0.68
C THR A 6 -14.02 0.02 0.63
N GLY A 7 -13.41 -0.31 1.78
CA GLY A 7 -12.03 -0.80 1.86
C GLY A 7 -11.79 -2.08 1.06
N ILE A 8 -12.67 -3.09 1.20
CA ILE A 8 -12.58 -4.34 0.45
C ILE A 8 -12.73 -4.10 -1.06
N LYS A 9 -13.67 -3.24 -1.46
CA LYS A 9 -13.88 -2.90 -2.88
C LYS A 9 -12.64 -2.24 -3.49
N ASN A 10 -12.01 -1.31 -2.77
CA ASN A 10 -10.77 -0.66 -3.20
C ASN A 10 -9.61 -1.67 -3.32
N LEU A 11 -9.47 -2.57 -2.34
CA LEU A 11 -8.46 -3.63 -2.36
C LEU A 11 -8.63 -4.59 -3.55
N VAL A 12 -9.88 -4.99 -3.86
CA VAL A 12 -10.20 -5.83 -5.03
C VAL A 12 -9.82 -5.14 -6.33
N ASN A 13 -10.11 -3.84 -6.47
CA ASN A 13 -9.75 -3.08 -7.66
C ASN A 13 -8.24 -3.00 -7.86
N ARG A 14 -7.47 -2.75 -6.78
CA ARG A 14 -6.01 -2.76 -6.80
C ARG A 14 -5.45 -4.12 -7.23
N ALA A 15 -6.01 -5.20 -6.68
CA ALA A 15 -5.56 -6.55 -7.00
C ALA A 15 -5.80 -6.95 -8.47
N LYS A 16 -6.92 -6.51 -9.07
CA LYS A 16 -7.19 -6.71 -10.50
C LYS A 16 -6.11 -6.08 -11.38
N ASN A 17 -5.63 -4.89 -11.01
CA ASN A 17 -4.63 -4.15 -11.78
C ASN A 17 -3.23 -4.81 -11.75
N ILE A 18 -2.91 -5.55 -10.70
CA ILE A 18 -1.58 -6.15 -10.49
C ILE A 18 -1.41 -7.49 -11.20
N SER A 19 -2.51 -8.20 -11.47
CA SER A 19 -2.56 -9.62 -11.85
C SER A 19 -1.79 -10.04 -13.13
N ASN A 20 -1.14 -9.13 -13.86
CA ASN A 20 -0.31 -9.42 -15.04
C ASN A 20 1.00 -8.61 -15.10
N ILE A 21 1.38 -7.92 -14.03
CA ILE A 21 2.49 -6.95 -14.06
C ILE A 21 3.73 -7.44 -13.33
N SER A 22 3.57 -8.24 -12.27
CA SER A 22 4.65 -8.57 -11.34
C SER A 22 5.75 -9.46 -11.94
N GLY A 23 5.39 -10.37 -12.84
CA GLY A 23 6.26 -11.48 -13.26
C GLY A 23 6.56 -12.49 -12.13
N ASP A 24 6.07 -12.26 -10.92
CA ASP A 24 6.17 -13.12 -9.74
C ASP A 24 4.88 -13.93 -9.59
N TYR A 25 5.02 -15.25 -9.73
CA TYR A 25 3.91 -16.19 -9.62
C TYR A 25 3.21 -16.14 -8.25
N ARG A 26 3.95 -15.95 -7.15
CA ARG A 26 3.38 -15.90 -5.79
C ARG A 26 2.56 -14.63 -5.58
N VAL A 27 3.08 -13.48 -6.01
CA VAL A 27 2.36 -12.20 -5.92
C VAL A 27 1.12 -12.21 -6.82
N ASN A 28 1.21 -12.79 -8.02
CA ASN A 28 0.06 -12.95 -8.91
C ASN A 28 -1.02 -13.87 -8.29
N ALA A 29 -0.64 -15.03 -7.75
CA ALA A 29 -1.60 -15.92 -7.08
C ALA A 29 -2.29 -15.23 -5.89
N PHE A 30 -1.54 -14.45 -5.12
CA PHE A 30 -2.08 -13.64 -4.02
C PHE A 30 -3.06 -12.57 -4.52
N ALA A 31 -2.69 -11.80 -5.55
CA ALA A 31 -3.55 -10.78 -6.14
C ALA A 31 -4.83 -11.38 -6.75
N THR A 32 -4.74 -12.52 -7.45
CA THR A 32 -5.90 -13.26 -7.94
C THR A 32 -6.83 -13.65 -6.81
N ARG A 33 -6.30 -14.19 -5.70
CA ARG A 33 -7.13 -14.56 -4.55
C ARG A 33 -7.78 -13.34 -3.88
N ILE A 34 -7.06 -12.21 -3.77
CA ILE A 34 -7.62 -10.95 -3.27
C ILE A 34 -8.76 -10.44 -4.15
N SER A 35 -8.62 -10.52 -5.48
CA SER A 35 -9.64 -10.03 -6.42
C SER A 35 -10.99 -10.73 -6.30
N MET A 36 -11.04 -11.90 -5.65
CA MET A 36 -12.23 -12.71 -5.43
C MET A 36 -12.96 -12.36 -4.13
N LEU A 37 -12.44 -11.45 -3.29
CA LEU A 37 -13.09 -11.04 -2.04
C LEU A 37 -14.39 -10.23 -2.23
N SER A 38 -14.76 -9.86 -3.47
CA SER A 38 -15.89 -8.97 -3.74
C SER A 38 -17.28 -9.58 -3.55
N ASP A 39 -17.39 -10.90 -3.34
CA ASP A 39 -18.68 -11.57 -3.17
C ASP A 39 -18.92 -11.83 -1.67
N SER A 40 -19.76 -11.00 -1.06
CA SER A 40 -19.92 -10.85 0.39
C SER A 40 -20.47 -12.08 1.14
N THR A 41 -20.70 -13.20 0.45
CA THR A 41 -21.26 -14.42 1.03
C THR A 41 -20.22 -15.38 1.60
N ASP A 42 -18.94 -15.28 1.21
CA ASP A 42 -17.92 -16.30 1.54
C ASP A 42 -16.55 -15.70 1.97
N ILE A 43 -16.57 -14.64 2.78
CA ILE A 43 -15.32 -13.97 3.21
C ILE A 43 -14.41 -14.90 4.03
N ASP A 44 -14.99 -15.78 4.84
CA ASP A 44 -14.25 -16.74 5.67
C ASP A 44 -13.51 -17.75 4.79
N PHE A 45 -14.17 -18.30 3.76
CA PHE A 45 -13.53 -19.19 2.78
C PHE A 45 -12.47 -18.47 1.94
N ALA A 46 -12.67 -17.18 1.65
CA ALA A 46 -11.66 -16.37 0.96
C ALA A 46 -10.40 -16.20 1.82
N ILE A 47 -10.57 -15.89 3.10
CA ILE A 47 -9.50 -15.77 4.10
C ILE A 47 -8.79 -17.13 4.29
N GLU A 48 -9.54 -18.22 4.40
CA GLU A 48 -8.97 -19.56 4.53
C GLU A 48 -8.12 -19.95 3.33
N GLY A 49 -8.59 -19.62 2.12
CA GLY A 49 -7.80 -19.85 0.91
C GLY A 49 -6.56 -18.95 0.80
N LEU A 50 -6.62 -17.71 1.32
CA LEU A 50 -5.44 -16.84 1.41
C LEU A 50 -4.40 -17.42 2.38
N MET A 51 -4.84 -17.88 3.55
CA MET A 51 -3.94 -18.53 4.50
C MET A 51 -3.38 -19.81 3.91
N SER A 52 -4.21 -20.67 3.31
CA SER A 52 -3.79 -21.91 2.65
C SER A 52 -2.72 -21.66 1.58
N LEU A 53 -2.86 -20.58 0.81
CA LEU A 53 -1.88 -20.16 -0.20
C LEU A 53 -0.51 -19.84 0.43
N THR A 54 -0.50 -19.21 1.61
CA THR A 54 0.76 -18.78 2.26
C THR A 54 1.59 -19.93 2.83
N ILE A 55 0.92 -20.95 3.38
CA ILE A 55 1.57 -22.11 4.01
C ILE A 55 1.55 -23.36 3.13
N ASN A 56 0.91 -23.28 1.95
CA ASN A 56 0.74 -24.38 0.99
C ASN A 56 0.14 -25.64 1.62
N LYS A 57 -0.94 -25.47 2.40
CA LYS A 57 -1.68 -26.54 3.07
C LYS A 57 -3.19 -26.29 3.02
N PRO A 58 -4.03 -27.31 2.80
CA PRO A 58 -5.48 -27.16 2.90
C PRO A 58 -5.92 -26.92 4.35
N THR A 59 -7.05 -26.23 4.55
CA THR A 59 -7.57 -25.88 5.88
C THR A 59 -7.72 -27.08 6.83
N SER A 60 -8.00 -28.29 6.29
CA SER A 60 -8.12 -29.52 7.06
C SER A 60 -6.84 -29.96 7.78
N ASP A 61 -5.68 -29.53 7.29
CA ASP A 61 -4.37 -30.03 7.71
C ASP A 61 -3.62 -29.01 8.58
N TRP A 62 -4.29 -27.92 8.96
CA TRP A 62 -3.70 -26.86 9.76
C TRP A 62 -3.55 -27.27 11.21
N ILE A 63 -2.43 -26.83 11.79
CA ILE A 63 -2.23 -26.77 13.24
C ILE A 63 -2.11 -25.31 13.67
N ASP A 64 -2.25 -25.02 14.96
CA ASP A 64 -2.16 -23.63 15.49
C ASP A 64 -0.91 -22.89 15.03
N LEU A 65 0.23 -23.59 14.95
CA LEU A 65 1.49 -23.02 14.46
C LEU A 65 1.43 -22.60 12.99
N ASP A 66 0.63 -23.27 12.17
CA ASP A 66 0.45 -22.93 10.76
C ASP A 66 -0.32 -21.63 10.60
N ILE A 67 -1.30 -21.35 11.48
CA ILE A 67 -2.02 -20.07 11.49
C ILE A 67 -1.06 -18.92 11.80
N GLU A 68 -0.17 -19.09 12.78
CA GLU A 68 0.82 -18.07 13.12
C GLU A 68 1.84 -17.85 11.98
N LYS A 69 2.31 -18.93 11.35
CA LYS A 69 3.17 -18.84 10.15
C LYS A 69 2.46 -18.12 9.01
N SER A 70 1.19 -18.44 8.78
CA SER A 70 0.38 -17.83 7.73
C SER A 70 0.26 -16.31 7.92
N LYS A 71 0.03 -15.83 9.14
CA LYS A 71 -0.03 -14.39 9.43
C LYS A 71 1.26 -13.66 9.02
N ILE A 72 2.41 -14.25 9.32
CA ILE A 72 3.72 -13.66 8.97
C ILE A 72 3.91 -13.67 7.45
N GLU A 73 3.62 -14.78 6.78
CA GLU A 73 3.73 -14.88 5.32
C GLU A 73 2.74 -13.99 4.57
N LEU A 74 1.53 -13.80 5.12
CA LEU A 74 0.58 -12.82 4.60
C LEU A 74 1.14 -11.40 4.69
N ALA A 75 1.82 -11.04 5.78
CA ALA A 75 2.46 -9.74 5.90
C ALA A 75 3.56 -9.55 4.85
N PHE A 76 4.36 -10.58 4.57
CA PHE A 76 5.36 -10.54 3.49
C PHE A 76 4.71 -10.38 2.11
N LEU A 77 3.68 -11.17 1.80
CA LEU A 77 2.95 -11.05 0.53
C LEU A 77 2.26 -9.69 0.37
N CYS A 78 1.72 -9.11 1.45
CA CYS A 78 1.17 -7.75 1.44
C CYS A 78 2.25 -6.71 1.06
N ASN A 79 3.48 -6.86 1.57
CA ASN A 79 4.58 -5.96 1.21
C ASN A 79 5.02 -6.15 -0.25
N GLU A 80 5.15 -7.38 -0.73
CA GLU A 80 5.51 -7.65 -2.14
C GLU A 80 4.41 -7.20 -3.11
N PHE A 81 3.14 -7.35 -2.74
CA PHE A 81 1.99 -6.82 -3.47
C PHE A 81 2.08 -5.30 -3.61
N ARG A 82 2.30 -4.58 -2.49
CA ARG A 82 2.49 -3.12 -2.51
C ARG A 82 3.68 -2.71 -3.36
N ARG A 83 4.84 -3.37 -3.21
CA ARG A 83 6.04 -3.09 -4.02
C ARG A 83 5.76 -3.27 -5.51
N THR A 84 5.04 -4.32 -5.88
CA THR A 84 4.62 -4.58 -7.25
C THR A 84 3.69 -3.49 -7.79
N GLU A 85 2.78 -2.99 -6.97
CA GLU A 85 1.91 -1.85 -7.30
C GLU A 85 2.72 -0.59 -7.63
N LEU A 86 3.80 -0.32 -6.88
CA LEU A 86 4.74 0.78 -7.19
C LEU A 86 5.30 0.63 -8.61
N TYR A 87 5.79 -0.56 -8.97
CA TYR A 87 6.38 -0.81 -10.28
C TYR A 87 5.35 -0.77 -11.41
N ALA A 88 4.14 -1.25 -11.16
CA ALA A 88 3.05 -1.22 -12.14
C ALA A 88 2.70 0.20 -12.57
N HIS A 89 2.66 1.11 -11.60
CA HIS A 89 2.33 2.50 -11.83
C HIS A 89 3.41 3.26 -12.64
N ILE A 90 4.66 2.78 -12.62
CA ILE A 90 5.77 3.34 -13.41
C ILE A 90 5.73 2.85 -14.86
N LYS A 91 5.34 1.59 -15.12
CA LYS A 91 5.45 0.94 -16.43
C LYS A 91 4.51 1.51 -17.52
N GLY A 92 3.47 2.24 -17.13
CA GLY A 92 2.42 2.73 -18.03
C GLY A 92 2.32 4.24 -18.22
N LYS A 93 3.17 5.05 -17.54
CA LYS A 93 3.07 6.51 -17.60
C LYS A 93 4.01 7.12 -18.63
N PRO A 94 3.55 8.12 -19.40
CA PRO A 94 4.47 8.93 -20.20
C PRO A 94 5.52 9.54 -19.27
N VAL A 95 6.75 9.63 -19.77
CA VAL A 95 7.95 10.11 -19.05
C VAL A 95 7.75 11.51 -18.43
N SER A 96 6.73 12.25 -18.87
CA SER A 96 6.37 13.58 -18.36
C SER A 96 5.59 13.62 -17.04
N ARG A 97 5.27 12.46 -16.46
CA ARG A 97 4.60 12.34 -15.16
C ARG A 97 5.38 11.44 -14.22
N HIS A 98 5.84 12.02 -13.13
CA HIS A 98 6.56 11.37 -12.06
C HIS A 98 5.57 10.86 -11.03
N ALA A 99 5.39 9.55 -11.00
CA ALA A 99 4.57 8.91 -10.00
C ALA A 99 5.35 8.59 -8.73
N ILE A 100 4.80 8.94 -7.57
CA ILE A 100 5.37 8.61 -6.27
C ILE A 100 4.29 7.96 -5.42
N ASN A 101 4.58 6.76 -4.95
CA ASN A 101 3.73 6.05 -4.00
C ASN A 101 4.50 5.93 -2.68
N ILE A 102 3.88 6.36 -1.59
CA ILE A 102 4.49 6.39 -0.25
C ILE A 102 3.63 5.55 0.68
N ILE A 103 4.27 4.66 1.45
CA ILE A 103 3.61 3.80 2.43
C ILE A 103 4.40 3.89 3.73
N THR A 104 3.74 4.31 4.80
CA THR A 104 4.36 4.53 6.12
C THR A 104 3.57 3.82 7.21
N GLY A 105 4.25 3.00 8.00
CA GLY A 105 3.73 2.48 9.27
C GLY A 105 4.37 3.24 10.44
N LEU A 106 3.55 3.84 11.31
CA LEU A 106 4.03 4.61 12.46
C LEU A 106 3.77 3.87 13.77
N ARG A 107 4.70 4.00 14.72
CA ARG A 107 4.60 3.34 16.03
C ARG A 107 3.42 3.92 16.81
N GLY A 108 2.51 3.07 17.27
CA GLY A 108 1.35 3.49 18.07
C GLY A 108 0.10 3.81 17.25
N SER A 109 0.20 3.80 15.92
CA SER A 109 -0.96 3.77 15.04
C SER A 109 -1.17 2.34 14.53
N ASN A 110 -2.40 1.84 14.59
CA ASN A 110 -2.77 0.61 13.89
C ASN A 110 -3.01 0.85 12.39
N ASN A 111 -2.95 2.11 11.94
CA ASN A 111 -3.18 2.49 10.56
C ASN A 111 -1.87 2.51 9.78
N ILE A 112 -1.95 2.06 8.53
CA ILE A 112 -0.91 2.24 7.52
C ILE A 112 -1.30 3.48 6.72
N TYR A 113 -0.41 4.47 6.66
CA TYR A 113 -0.59 5.66 5.84
C TYR A 113 -0.10 5.34 4.42
N GLU A 114 -0.93 5.63 3.42
CA GLU A 114 -0.65 5.36 2.02
C GLU A 114 -1.05 6.60 1.19
N ALA A 115 -0.18 7.00 0.27
CA ALA A 115 -0.51 8.04 -0.72
C ALA A 115 0.08 7.70 -2.07
N SER A 116 -0.70 7.93 -3.12
CA SER A 116 -0.28 7.86 -4.53
C SER A 116 -0.36 9.26 -5.12
N ILE A 117 0.79 9.84 -5.48
CA ILE A 117 0.91 11.22 -5.95
C ILE A 117 1.46 11.20 -7.38
N GLU A 118 0.91 12.06 -8.22
CA GLU A 118 1.46 12.38 -9.54
C GLU A 118 2.07 13.77 -9.52
N ILE A 119 3.31 13.88 -9.98
CA ILE A 119 4.04 15.14 -10.12
C ILE A 119 4.31 15.34 -11.62
N LEU A 120 3.89 16.48 -12.15
CA LEU A 120 4.18 16.86 -13.52
C LEU A 120 5.62 17.37 -13.65
N ASP A 121 6.23 17.24 -14.84
CA ASP A 121 7.60 17.71 -15.07
C ASP A 121 7.84 19.19 -14.73
N ASP A 122 6.84 20.05 -14.98
CA ASP A 122 6.89 21.48 -14.67
C ASP A 122 6.84 21.78 -13.16
N GLN A 123 6.40 20.81 -12.35
CA GLN A 123 6.38 20.90 -10.89
C GLN A 123 7.68 20.40 -10.23
N LEU A 124 8.51 19.61 -10.92
CA LEU A 124 9.77 19.11 -10.38
C LEU A 124 10.72 20.21 -9.86
N PRO A 125 10.88 21.37 -10.52
CA PRO A 125 11.70 22.45 -10.00
C PRO A 125 11.24 22.96 -8.63
N LEU A 126 9.92 22.97 -8.39
CA LEU A 126 9.35 23.37 -7.10
C LEU A 126 9.66 22.32 -6.02
N VAL A 127 9.53 21.03 -6.35
CA VAL A 127 9.88 19.92 -5.44
C VAL A 127 11.35 20.00 -5.02
N GLU A 128 12.27 20.23 -5.97
CA GLU A 128 13.69 20.38 -5.66
C GLU A 128 13.98 21.63 -4.82
N THR A 129 13.24 22.72 -5.02
CA THR A 129 13.35 23.93 -4.18
C THR A 129 12.96 23.62 -2.74
N ILE A 130 11.80 23.00 -2.52
CA ILE A 130 11.32 22.62 -1.17
C ILE A 130 12.30 21.65 -0.51
N LYS A 131 12.79 20.65 -1.24
CA LYS A 131 13.80 19.69 -0.74
C LYS A 131 15.08 20.38 -0.30
N LYS A 132 15.54 21.40 -1.03
CA LYS A 132 16.72 22.19 -0.66
C LYS A 132 16.47 22.98 0.62
N ASP A 133 15.30 23.56 0.77
CA ASP A 133 14.95 24.34 1.97
C ASP A 133 14.76 23.44 3.20
N LEU A 134 14.13 22.27 3.05
CA LEU A 134 14.10 21.23 4.09
C LEU A 134 15.50 20.81 4.50
N ARG A 135 16.40 20.57 3.53
CA ARG A 135 17.80 20.21 3.82
C ARG A 135 18.55 21.31 4.59
N LYS A 136 18.26 22.59 4.34
CA LYS A 136 18.85 23.69 5.11
C LYS A 136 18.29 23.75 6.53
N ALA A 137 16.99 23.50 6.68
CA ALA A 137 16.31 23.52 7.98
C ALA A 137 16.73 22.34 8.88
N ILE A 138 16.98 21.17 8.27
CA ILE A 138 17.45 19.98 8.97
C ILE A 138 18.95 20.13 9.29
N ASN A 139 19.28 20.16 10.57
CA ASN A 139 20.67 20.26 11.03
C ASN A 139 21.43 18.94 10.82
N ASN A 140 22.68 19.01 10.34
CA ASN A 140 23.55 17.86 10.05
C ASN A 140 24.01 17.05 11.28
N HIS A 141 23.58 17.42 12.49
CA HIS A 141 23.89 16.66 13.71
C HIS A 141 22.96 15.45 13.93
N TYR A 142 21.84 15.36 13.21
CA TYR A 142 20.94 14.22 13.32
C TYR A 142 21.35 13.08 12.37
N SER A 143 21.18 11.84 12.82
CA SER A 143 21.41 10.68 11.96
C SER A 143 20.36 10.61 10.86
N SER A 144 20.72 10.06 9.69
CA SER A 144 19.78 9.86 8.59
C SER A 144 18.55 9.05 8.99
N THR A 145 18.70 8.10 9.91
CA THR A 145 17.58 7.32 10.45
C THR A 145 16.57 8.19 11.20
N ILE A 146 17.04 9.11 12.05
CA ILE A 146 16.15 10.03 12.78
C ILE A 146 15.49 11.02 11.83
N ILE A 147 16.24 11.54 10.85
CA ILE A 147 15.70 12.44 9.83
C ILE A 147 14.61 11.73 9.00
N LEU A 148 14.85 10.50 8.57
CA LEU A 148 13.88 9.71 7.81
C LEU A 148 12.63 9.42 8.64
N ALA A 149 12.78 9.04 9.92
CA ALA A 149 11.63 8.84 10.81
C ALA A 149 10.78 10.12 10.94
N ALA A 150 11.42 11.27 11.18
CA ALA A 150 10.73 12.56 11.29
C ALA A 150 10.02 12.97 9.97
N LEU A 151 10.67 12.74 8.82
CA LEU A 151 10.06 12.99 7.51
C LEU A 151 8.91 12.02 7.21
N SER A 152 8.99 10.78 7.67
CA SER A 152 7.91 9.80 7.55
C SER A 152 6.70 10.17 8.39
N GLU A 153 6.89 10.65 9.63
CA GLU A 153 5.81 11.16 10.48
C GLU A 153 5.17 12.40 9.88
N LEU A 154 5.96 13.42 9.52
CA LEU A 154 5.43 14.62 8.86
C LEU A 154 4.73 14.29 7.53
N GLY A 155 5.27 13.33 6.78
CA GLY A 155 4.67 12.85 5.55
C GLY A 155 3.29 12.24 5.80
N ALA A 156 3.12 11.44 6.86
CA ALA A 156 1.84 10.85 7.22
C ALA A 156 0.76 11.90 7.50
N ASP A 157 1.10 13.00 8.18
CA ASP A 157 0.19 14.12 8.42
C ASP A 157 -0.33 14.71 7.09
N TYR A 158 0.54 14.91 6.10
CA TYR A 158 0.13 15.38 4.77
C TYR A 158 -0.74 14.37 4.02
N MET A 159 -0.52 13.07 4.20
CA MET A 159 -1.36 12.04 3.57
C MET A 159 -2.77 12.04 4.15
N GLU A 160 -2.91 12.24 5.46
CA GLU A 160 -4.21 12.35 6.11
C GLU A 160 -4.99 13.57 5.60
N LEU A 161 -4.31 14.72 5.47
CA LEU A 161 -4.90 15.93 4.87
C LEU A 161 -5.31 15.75 3.39
N LEU A 162 -4.58 14.93 2.63
CA LEU A 162 -4.95 14.60 1.24
C LEU A 162 -6.21 13.73 1.20
N HIS A 163 -6.29 12.70 2.05
CA HIS A 163 -7.48 11.86 2.16
C HIS A 163 -8.74 12.66 2.56
N GLU A 164 -8.64 13.56 3.55
CA GLU A 164 -9.77 14.40 3.97
C GLU A 164 -10.30 15.26 2.81
N LYS A 165 -9.41 15.81 1.98
CA LYS A 165 -9.79 16.61 0.81
C LYS A 165 -10.49 15.78 -0.26
N ASP A 166 -10.00 14.57 -0.52
CA ASP A 166 -10.60 13.67 -1.52
C ASP A 166 -12.01 13.21 -1.08
N GLU A 167 -12.22 12.97 0.22
CA GLU A 167 -13.55 12.65 0.76
C GLU A 167 -14.54 13.80 0.57
N LEU A 168 -14.14 15.04 0.90
CA LEU A 168 -14.98 16.24 0.74
C LEU A 168 -15.42 16.48 -0.71
N ILE A 169 -14.51 16.30 -1.68
CA ILE A 169 -14.81 16.47 -3.11
C ILE A 169 -15.80 15.39 -3.60
N SER A 170 -15.72 14.18 -3.03
CA SER A 170 -16.60 13.06 -3.40
C SER A 170 -18.01 13.17 -2.84
N GLU A 171 -18.23 13.94 -1.76
CA GLU A 171 -19.55 14.18 -1.18
C GLU A 171 -20.32 15.32 -1.85
N GLU A 172 -19.62 16.23 -2.56
CA GLU A 172 -20.22 17.35 -3.30
C GLU A 172 -20.59 17.01 -4.77
N SER A 173 -20.22 15.81 -5.26
CA SER A 173 -20.40 15.35 -6.65
C SER A 173 -21.54 14.34 -6.79
#